data_AF-A0A371QRX2-F1
#
_entry.id   AF-A0A371QRX2-F1
#
_cell.length_a   1.000
_cell.length_b   1.000
_cell.length_c   1.000
_cell.angle_alpha   90.00
_cell.angle_beta   90.00
_cell.angle_gamma   90.00
#
_symmetry.space_group_name_H-M   'P 1'
#
loop_
_entity.id
_entity.type
_entity.pdbx_description
1 polymer ?
#
loop_
_entity_poly.entity_id
_entity_poly.type
_entity_poly.pdbx_seq_one_letter_code
_entity_poly.pdbx_strand_id
1 'polypeptide(L)'
;MLPIVKKAISLPIEIWQASALASEKDYSRSWLKIGLFSLLLSGLFSAVIVIARTPGTAEFIGDPLFARKSLVLHVDFALVVWFYAFLSVLHVSLNRSVSFLQMAAGTKLALCGLLLMIASIFFKGAEPILANYIPVLDHPVFIGGLLVFSAGILITFPGNLSVFSIPKPESPPSFFNPAAQLAIRYAGIVVMAAIFTFMISWMLTSNTIDRTLYYELIMWGGGHILQFANVLGMLTVWLILIYKITGKIPVGKRVNFILLSVLAVPAVLSPILLLNGTGDQLYYSGYTQLMRWFIFPVVTIYLILGSRAIWLHYSRLNKQKNPFRSLYFNGFLVSALLTVTGFVLGAMIRGSSTLIPAHYHASLGGVTVAYMVMVFILLKEYGYQLTTRKSIRLMKLQPLLFGFGQTMFVIGFAIAGMMGMGRKLFGQDQNIYSVEALTGLGLMSLGGLLAMAGGILFIYIVVKSYTNSQNR
;
A
#
# COMPACT_ATOMS: atom_id res chain seq x y z
N MET A 1 -6.62 2.50 26.55
CA MET A 1 -6.04 1.77 25.39
C MET A 1 -6.46 0.31 25.35
N LEU A 2 -6.52 -0.42 26.48
CA LEU A 2 -6.92 -1.84 26.53
C LEU A 2 -8.19 -2.21 25.72
N PRO A 3 -9.31 -1.46 25.77
CA PRO A 3 -10.52 -1.80 25.03
C PRO A 3 -10.33 -1.71 23.50
N ILE A 4 -9.50 -0.77 23.06
CA ILE A 4 -9.20 -0.52 21.64
C ILE A 4 -8.34 -1.65 21.09
N VAL A 5 -7.33 -2.08 21.85
CA VAL A 5 -6.47 -3.21 21.51
C VAL A 5 -7.28 -4.51 21.45
N LYS A 6 -8.13 -4.77 22.45
CA LYS A 6 -9.03 -5.94 22.44
C LYS A 6 -9.93 -5.97 21.20
N LYS A 7 -10.49 -4.82 20.80
CA LYS A 7 -11.35 -4.72 19.60
C LYS A 7 -10.59 -4.92 18.30
N ALA A 8 -9.35 -4.42 18.20
CA ALA A 8 -8.51 -4.64 17.02
C ALA A 8 -8.14 -6.12 16.87
N ILE A 9 -7.88 -6.81 17.98
CA ILE A 9 -7.55 -8.24 18.00
C ILE A 9 -8.77 -9.12 17.67
N SER A 10 -10.00 -8.66 17.93
CA SER A 10 -11.22 -9.44 17.61
C SER A 10 -11.65 -9.37 16.15
N LEU A 11 -11.04 -8.52 15.32
CA LEU A 11 -11.43 -8.32 13.91
C LEU A 11 -11.41 -9.63 13.07
N PRO A 12 -10.39 -10.50 13.18
CA PRO A 12 -10.37 -11.80 12.48
C PRO A 12 -11.58 -12.68 12.80
N ILE A 13 -11.99 -12.71 14.07
CA ILE A 13 -13.11 -13.54 14.55
C ILE A 13 -14.42 -13.07 13.91
N GLU A 14 -14.64 -11.74 13.86
CA GLU A 14 -15.83 -11.16 13.24
C GLU A 14 -15.92 -11.45 11.73
N ILE A 15 -14.78 -11.55 11.04
CA ILE A 15 -14.75 -11.91 9.61
C ILE A 15 -15.13 -13.37 9.42
N TRP A 16 -14.60 -14.26 10.27
CA TRP A 16 -14.88 -15.70 10.19
C TRP A 16 -16.38 -16.01 10.44
N GLN A 17 -17.00 -15.24 11.34
CA GLN A 17 -18.41 -15.38 11.70
C GLN A 17 -19.37 -14.68 10.72
N ALA A 18 -18.88 -13.99 9.69
CA ALA A 18 -19.74 -13.31 8.73
C ALA A 18 -20.63 -14.31 7.95
N SER A 19 -21.94 -14.05 7.94
CA SER A 19 -23.00 -14.95 7.44
C SER A 19 -23.02 -15.11 5.92
N ALA A 20 -23.58 -16.25 5.48
CA ALA A 20 -23.92 -16.61 4.09
C ALA A 20 -24.90 -15.62 3.39
N LEU A 21 -25.45 -14.63 4.10
CA LEU A 21 -26.45 -13.67 3.63
C LEU A 21 -25.92 -12.21 3.62
N ALA A 22 -24.60 -12.03 3.65
CA ALA A 22 -23.95 -10.72 3.72
C ALA A 22 -24.00 -9.91 2.40
N SER A 23 -24.16 -8.59 2.51
CA SER A 23 -24.15 -7.67 1.35
C SER A 23 -22.72 -7.37 0.85
N GLU A 24 -22.57 -6.80 -0.35
CA GLU A 24 -21.26 -6.33 -0.85
C GLU A 24 -20.61 -5.32 0.10
N LYS A 25 -21.44 -4.50 0.77
CA LYS A 25 -20.99 -3.57 1.80
C LYS A 25 -20.35 -4.30 2.98
N ASP A 26 -20.87 -5.46 3.36
CA ASP A 26 -20.32 -6.28 4.44
C ASP A 26 -19.01 -6.96 4.02
N TYR A 27 -18.91 -7.42 2.78
CA TYR A 27 -17.65 -7.94 2.22
C TYR A 27 -16.57 -6.88 2.08
N SER A 28 -16.95 -5.70 1.63
CA SER A 28 -16.08 -4.52 1.58
C SER A 28 -15.57 -4.17 2.99
N ARG A 29 -16.43 -4.24 4.01
CA ARG A 29 -16.02 -4.10 5.43
C ARG A 29 -15.08 -5.23 5.86
N SER A 30 -15.31 -6.49 5.50
CA SER A 30 -14.43 -7.61 5.84
C SER A 30 -13.03 -7.43 5.26
N TRP A 31 -12.92 -7.04 3.99
CA TRP A 31 -11.64 -6.67 3.37
C TRP A 31 -10.96 -5.51 4.09
N LEU A 32 -11.73 -4.49 4.50
CA LEU A 32 -11.18 -3.37 5.26
C LEU A 32 -10.62 -3.84 6.60
N LYS A 33 -11.31 -4.75 7.31
CA LYS A 33 -10.83 -5.32 8.58
C LYS A 33 -9.53 -6.10 8.39
N ILE A 34 -9.42 -6.93 7.35
CA ILE A 34 -8.17 -7.66 6.99
C ILE A 34 -7.03 -6.65 6.79
N GLY A 35 -7.26 -5.62 5.98
CA GLY A 35 -6.27 -4.58 5.72
C GLY A 35 -5.85 -3.83 6.99
N LEU A 36 -6.81 -3.39 7.81
CA LEU A 36 -6.52 -2.66 9.05
C LEU A 36 -5.75 -3.52 10.07
N PHE A 37 -6.12 -4.79 10.20
CA PHE A 37 -5.42 -5.74 11.07
C PHE A 37 -3.99 -5.96 10.60
N SER A 38 -3.80 -6.17 9.30
CA SER A 38 -2.48 -6.31 8.71
C SER A 38 -1.62 -5.05 8.87
N LEU A 39 -2.18 -3.86 8.65
CA LEU A 39 -1.46 -2.60 8.83
C LEU A 39 -1.05 -2.38 10.29
N LEU A 40 -1.89 -2.76 11.26
CA LEU A 40 -1.55 -2.73 12.68
C LEU A 40 -0.35 -3.64 12.98
N LEU A 41 -0.37 -4.89 12.51
CA LEU A 41 0.73 -5.83 12.68
C LEU A 41 2.01 -5.32 12.01
N SER A 42 1.91 -4.81 10.79
CA SER A 42 3.02 -4.19 10.09
C SER A 42 3.66 -3.05 10.91
N GLY A 43 2.84 -2.21 11.56
CA GLY A 43 3.34 -1.15 12.44
C GLY A 43 4.09 -1.68 13.66
N LEU A 44 3.64 -2.79 14.25
CA LEU A 44 4.33 -3.45 15.36
C LEU A 44 5.70 -4.00 14.92
N PHE A 45 5.76 -4.70 13.78
CA PHE A 45 7.04 -5.18 13.24
C PHE A 45 7.95 -4.03 12.80
N SER A 46 7.40 -2.92 12.28
CA SER A 46 8.17 -1.71 11.98
C SER A 46 8.89 -1.16 13.22
N ALA A 47 8.28 -1.23 14.41
CA ALA A 47 8.92 -0.78 15.64
C ALA A 47 10.20 -1.55 15.94
N VAL A 48 10.19 -2.88 15.74
CA VAL A 48 11.39 -3.73 15.85
C VAL A 48 12.47 -3.24 14.89
N ILE A 49 12.10 -2.95 13.63
CA ILE A 49 13.04 -2.50 12.60
C ILE A 49 13.63 -1.12 12.89
N VAL A 50 12.81 -0.18 13.33
CA VAL A 50 13.27 1.17 13.70
C VAL A 50 14.25 1.07 14.86
N ILE A 51 13.95 0.28 15.90
CA ILE A 51 14.86 0.07 17.03
C ILE A 51 16.15 -0.64 16.58
N ALA A 52 16.05 -1.68 15.74
CA ALA A 52 17.20 -2.43 15.25
C ALA A 52 18.16 -1.60 14.37
N ARG A 53 17.65 -0.56 13.69
CA ARG A 53 18.44 0.33 12.83
C ARG A 53 18.88 1.61 13.50
N THR A 54 18.25 1.98 14.61
CA THR A 54 18.61 3.20 15.33
C THR A 54 20.00 3.03 15.95
N PRO A 55 20.93 3.98 15.72
CA PRO A 55 22.27 3.92 16.28
C PRO A 55 22.23 3.79 17.81
N GLY A 56 22.96 2.81 18.36
CA GLY A 56 23.06 2.59 19.80
C GLY A 56 21.88 1.83 20.46
N THR A 57 20.86 1.41 19.71
CA THR A 57 19.68 0.72 20.30
C THR A 57 19.47 -0.70 19.79
N ALA A 58 20.31 -1.18 18.86
CA ALA A 58 20.16 -2.51 18.28
C ALA A 58 20.23 -3.65 19.31
N GLU A 59 20.98 -3.44 20.39
CA GLU A 59 21.11 -4.38 21.50
C GLU A 59 19.77 -4.67 22.20
N PHE A 60 18.81 -3.74 22.16
CA PHE A 60 17.47 -3.96 22.73
C PHE A 60 16.66 -5.05 22.01
N ILE A 61 17.01 -5.37 20.76
CA ILE A 61 16.36 -6.47 20.03
C ILE A 61 16.98 -7.82 20.41
N GLY A 62 18.28 -7.86 20.72
CA GLY A 62 19.01 -9.06 21.14
C GLY A 62 19.15 -10.18 20.10
N ASP A 63 18.28 -10.23 19.09
CA ASP A 63 18.24 -11.25 18.03
C ASP A 63 18.15 -10.62 16.62
N PRO A 64 19.26 -10.56 15.86
CA PRO A 64 19.27 -10.10 14.48
C PRO A 64 18.36 -10.92 13.54
N LEU A 65 18.16 -12.22 13.81
CA LEU A 65 17.27 -13.06 13.01
C LEU A 65 15.82 -12.62 13.19
N PHE A 66 15.40 -12.33 14.42
CA PHE A 66 14.07 -11.78 14.70
C PHE A 66 13.85 -10.42 14.01
N ALA A 67 14.86 -9.54 13.96
CA ALA A 67 14.79 -8.30 13.20
C ALA A 67 14.59 -8.56 11.70
N ARG A 68 15.35 -9.50 11.11
CA ARG A 68 15.20 -9.86 9.68
C ARG A 68 13.83 -10.48 9.40
N LYS A 69 13.31 -11.37 10.25
CA LYS A 69 11.96 -11.92 10.14
C LYS A 69 10.87 -10.84 10.27
N SER A 70 11.05 -9.92 11.20
CA SER A 70 10.17 -8.76 11.37
C SER A 70 10.15 -7.89 10.13
N LEU A 71 11.28 -7.75 9.43
CA LEU A 71 11.34 -6.98 8.19
C LEU A 71 10.51 -7.64 7.09
N VAL A 72 10.59 -8.96 6.95
CA VAL A 72 9.74 -9.73 6.01
C VAL A 72 8.27 -9.43 6.28
N LEU A 73 7.80 -9.71 7.50
CA LEU A 73 6.39 -9.53 7.85
C LEU A 73 5.92 -8.07 7.76
N HIS A 74 6.76 -7.11 8.15
CA HIS A 74 6.45 -5.69 8.02
C HIS A 74 6.13 -5.34 6.57
N VAL A 75 7.00 -5.75 5.65
CA VAL A 75 6.88 -5.45 4.21
C VAL A 75 5.65 -6.11 3.63
N ASP A 76 5.47 -7.42 3.83
CA ASP A 76 4.30 -8.15 3.33
C ASP A 76 2.98 -7.59 3.86
N PHE A 77 2.91 -7.26 5.14
CA PHE A 77 1.69 -6.73 5.73
C PHE A 77 1.38 -5.29 5.30
N ALA A 78 2.39 -4.44 5.13
CA ALA A 78 2.18 -3.08 4.64
C ALA A 78 1.92 -3.00 3.12
N LEU A 79 2.56 -3.85 2.31
CA LEU A 79 2.58 -3.69 0.85
C LEU A 79 1.80 -4.76 0.10
N VAL A 80 1.74 -5.99 0.61
CA VAL A 80 0.96 -7.07 -0.03
C VAL A 80 -0.43 -7.06 0.57
N VAL A 81 -0.56 -7.35 1.86
CA VAL A 81 -1.86 -7.57 2.46
C VAL A 81 -2.66 -6.26 2.56
N TRP A 82 -2.11 -5.19 3.15
CA TRP A 82 -2.80 -3.90 3.27
C TRP A 82 -3.27 -3.35 1.91
N PHE A 83 -2.39 -3.29 0.91
CA PHE A 83 -2.73 -2.67 -0.38
C PHE A 83 -3.74 -3.49 -1.17
N TYR A 84 -3.55 -4.81 -1.29
CA TYR A 84 -4.46 -5.62 -2.09
C TYR A 84 -5.79 -5.89 -1.37
N ALA A 85 -5.78 -5.96 -0.03
CA ALA A 85 -7.03 -5.92 0.72
C ALA A 85 -7.77 -4.61 0.47
N PHE A 86 -7.09 -3.46 0.49
CA PHE A 86 -7.73 -2.18 0.25
C PHE A 86 -8.23 -1.98 -1.20
N LEU A 87 -7.48 -2.48 -2.20
CA LEU A 87 -7.97 -2.52 -3.57
C LEU A 87 -9.23 -3.40 -3.68
N SER A 88 -9.29 -4.54 -2.98
CA SER A 88 -10.50 -5.36 -2.88
C SER A 88 -11.66 -4.61 -2.22
N VAL A 89 -11.42 -3.78 -1.19
CA VAL A 89 -12.45 -2.90 -0.60
C VAL A 89 -13.10 -2.03 -1.67
N LEU A 90 -12.28 -1.35 -2.48
CA LEU A 90 -12.74 -0.45 -3.53
C LEU A 90 -13.42 -1.21 -4.69
N HIS A 91 -12.86 -2.35 -5.09
CA HIS A 91 -13.40 -3.19 -6.16
C HIS A 91 -14.79 -3.75 -5.78
N VAL A 92 -14.92 -4.36 -4.60
CA VAL A 92 -16.20 -4.89 -4.10
C VAL A 92 -17.23 -3.79 -3.89
N SER A 93 -16.79 -2.58 -3.47
CA SER A 93 -17.70 -1.42 -3.36
C SER A 93 -18.26 -0.96 -4.70
N LEU A 94 -17.55 -1.23 -5.80
CA LEU A 94 -17.95 -0.82 -7.16
C LEU A 94 -18.81 -1.87 -7.85
N ASN A 95 -18.49 -3.16 -7.69
CA ASN A 95 -19.06 -4.25 -8.47
C ASN A 95 -20.10 -5.05 -7.70
N ARG A 96 -21.39 -4.79 -7.98
CA ARG A 96 -22.56 -5.49 -7.40
C ARG A 96 -22.94 -6.80 -8.11
N SER A 97 -22.14 -7.24 -9.08
CA SER A 97 -22.45 -8.42 -9.92
C SER A 97 -21.59 -9.64 -9.57
N VAL A 98 -20.86 -9.60 -8.46
CA VAL A 98 -20.02 -10.72 -8.00
C VAL A 98 -20.88 -11.69 -7.22
N SER A 99 -20.74 -13.00 -7.45
CA SER A 99 -21.52 -13.96 -6.68
C SER A 99 -21.14 -13.91 -5.20
N PHE A 100 -22.12 -14.13 -4.33
CA PHE A 100 -21.92 -14.19 -2.89
C PHE A 100 -20.81 -15.17 -2.49
N LEU A 101 -20.82 -16.38 -3.09
CA LEU A 101 -19.85 -17.44 -2.81
C LEU A 101 -18.42 -17.00 -3.14
N GLN A 102 -18.25 -16.27 -4.24
CA GLN A 102 -16.96 -15.73 -4.67
C GLN A 102 -16.42 -14.69 -3.67
N MET A 103 -17.27 -13.78 -3.19
CA MET A 103 -16.87 -12.78 -2.17
C MET A 103 -16.55 -13.42 -0.82
N ALA A 104 -17.32 -14.45 -0.42
CA ALA A 104 -17.09 -15.23 0.78
C ALA A 104 -15.76 -15.99 0.71
N ALA A 105 -15.51 -16.70 -0.39
CA ALA A 105 -14.28 -17.44 -0.61
C ALA A 105 -13.07 -16.51 -0.62
N GLY A 106 -13.15 -15.39 -1.35
CA GLY A 106 -12.07 -14.41 -1.45
C GLY A 106 -11.63 -13.88 -0.08
N THR A 107 -12.58 -13.43 0.74
CA THR A 107 -12.27 -12.90 2.08
C THR A 107 -11.76 -13.96 3.05
N LYS A 108 -12.33 -15.18 3.03
CA LYS A 108 -11.89 -16.28 3.91
C LYS A 108 -10.52 -16.81 3.54
N LEU A 109 -10.22 -16.98 2.26
CA LEU A 109 -8.89 -17.35 1.78
C LEU A 109 -7.87 -16.28 2.16
N ALA A 110 -8.17 -15.00 1.93
CA ALA A 110 -7.28 -13.92 2.32
C ALA A 110 -6.98 -13.89 3.82
N LEU A 111 -8.01 -14.09 4.66
CA LEU A 111 -7.81 -14.18 6.11
C LEU A 111 -6.95 -15.39 6.49
N CYS A 112 -7.23 -16.56 5.92
CA CYS A 112 -6.45 -17.77 6.16
C CYS A 112 -4.98 -17.57 5.77
N GLY A 113 -4.73 -17.02 4.57
CA GLY A 113 -3.39 -16.71 4.09
C GLY A 113 -2.62 -15.77 5.02
N LEU A 114 -3.27 -14.68 5.46
CA LEU A 114 -2.70 -13.76 6.44
C LEU A 114 -2.35 -14.47 7.76
N LEU A 115 -3.24 -15.30 8.29
CA LEU A 115 -2.99 -16.04 9.55
C LEU A 115 -1.84 -17.04 9.41
N LEU A 116 -1.72 -17.72 8.27
CA LEU A 116 -0.59 -18.62 7.98
C LEU A 116 0.73 -17.84 7.89
N MET A 117 0.76 -16.69 7.22
CA MET A 117 1.93 -15.81 7.17
C MET A 117 2.33 -15.34 8.59
N ILE A 118 1.37 -14.99 9.45
CA ILE A 118 1.65 -14.63 10.85
C ILE A 118 2.23 -15.83 11.61
N ALA A 119 1.61 -17.01 11.50
CA ALA A 119 2.02 -18.21 12.21
C ALA A 119 3.44 -18.64 11.84
N SER A 120 3.86 -18.39 10.60
CA SER A 120 5.17 -18.80 10.08
C SER A 120 6.37 -18.30 10.90
N ILE A 121 6.26 -17.17 11.61
CA ILE A 121 7.35 -16.62 12.43
C ILE A 121 7.77 -17.56 13.56
N PHE A 122 6.83 -18.37 14.06
CA PHE A 122 7.03 -19.28 15.18
C PHE A 122 7.66 -20.63 14.78
N PHE A 123 7.76 -20.93 13.49
CA PHE A 123 8.36 -22.17 13.02
C PHE A 123 9.88 -22.07 12.98
N LYS A 124 10.55 -23.12 13.49
CA LYS A 124 11.99 -23.29 13.35
C LYS A 124 12.33 -23.51 11.87
N GLY A 125 13.45 -22.95 11.40
CA GLY A 125 13.88 -23.05 9.99
C GLY A 125 13.16 -22.11 9.02
N ALA A 126 12.29 -21.21 9.51
CA ALA A 126 11.71 -20.15 8.67
C ALA A 126 12.73 -19.05 8.38
N GLU A 127 13.65 -19.29 7.45
CA GLU A 127 14.77 -18.39 7.15
C GLU A 127 14.31 -17.13 6.38
N PRO A 128 14.66 -15.91 6.83
CA PRO A 128 14.24 -14.69 6.16
C PRO A 128 15.08 -14.41 4.91
N ILE A 129 14.45 -14.47 3.75
CA ILE A 129 15.03 -14.07 2.46
C ILE A 129 14.48 -12.70 2.08
N LEU A 130 15.35 -11.71 2.15
CA LEU A 130 15.00 -10.30 1.92
C LEU A 130 15.00 -9.97 0.42
N ALA A 131 14.28 -10.72 -0.41
CA ALA A 131 14.10 -10.43 -1.83
C ALA A 131 13.44 -9.05 -2.03
N ASN A 132 13.64 -8.45 -3.20
CA ASN A 132 12.97 -7.20 -3.54
C ASN A 132 11.47 -7.43 -3.80
N TYR A 133 10.66 -6.40 -3.52
CA TYR A 133 9.19 -6.40 -3.60
C TYR A 133 8.48 -7.27 -2.57
N ILE A 134 8.61 -8.59 -2.66
CA ILE A 134 7.96 -9.55 -1.75
C ILE A 134 9.06 -10.41 -1.11
N PRO A 135 9.59 -10.00 0.05
CA PRO A 135 10.50 -10.85 0.80
C PRO A 135 9.74 -12.08 1.34
N VAL A 136 10.45 -13.13 1.71
CA VAL A 136 9.81 -14.36 2.19
C VAL A 136 10.46 -14.88 3.45
N LEU A 137 9.66 -15.54 4.28
CA LEU A 137 10.21 -16.57 5.17
C LEU A 137 10.22 -17.86 4.37
N ASP A 138 11.40 -18.40 4.11
CA ASP A 138 11.58 -19.61 3.32
C ASP A 138 11.09 -20.83 4.11
N HIS A 139 9.77 -21.00 4.13
CA HIS A 139 9.08 -22.04 4.86
C HIS A 139 7.73 -22.33 4.20
N PRO A 140 7.30 -23.61 4.09
CA PRO A 140 6.04 -23.98 3.46
C PRO A 140 4.81 -23.24 4.02
N VAL A 141 4.79 -22.96 5.32
CA VAL A 141 3.68 -22.23 5.97
C VAL A 141 3.58 -20.79 5.47
N PHE A 142 4.70 -20.08 5.33
CA PHE A 142 4.68 -18.70 4.84
C PHE A 142 4.33 -18.66 3.35
N ILE A 143 4.98 -19.48 2.54
CA ILE A 143 4.74 -19.56 1.10
C ILE A 143 3.30 -20.00 0.82
N GLY A 144 2.80 -21.02 1.54
CA GLY A 144 1.40 -21.44 1.48
C GLY A 144 0.44 -20.31 1.89
N GLY A 145 0.77 -19.57 2.94
CA GLY A 145 0.00 -18.38 3.35
C GLY A 145 -0.07 -17.31 2.27
N LEU A 146 1.05 -16.99 1.64
CA LEU A 146 1.14 -16.04 0.53
C LEU A 146 0.32 -16.50 -0.70
N LEU A 147 0.40 -17.78 -1.06
CA LEU A 147 -0.38 -18.36 -2.16
C LEU A 147 -1.88 -18.35 -1.86
N VAL A 148 -2.28 -18.73 -0.65
CA VAL A 148 -3.69 -18.73 -0.21
C VAL A 148 -4.25 -17.30 -0.16
N PHE A 149 -3.46 -16.33 0.31
CA PHE A 149 -3.84 -14.91 0.24
C PHE A 149 -4.04 -14.44 -1.21
N SER A 150 -3.08 -14.77 -2.07
CA SER A 150 -3.11 -14.43 -3.50
C SER A 150 -4.30 -15.07 -4.22
N ALA A 151 -4.67 -16.30 -3.87
CA ALA A 151 -5.89 -16.94 -4.37
C ALA A 151 -7.16 -16.19 -3.94
N GLY A 152 -7.21 -15.71 -2.70
CA GLY A 152 -8.31 -14.88 -2.22
C GLY A 152 -8.47 -13.57 -3.01
N ILE A 153 -7.34 -12.95 -3.36
CA ILE A 153 -7.29 -11.79 -4.27
C ILE A 153 -7.75 -12.18 -5.68
N LEU A 154 -7.16 -13.21 -6.29
CA LEU A 154 -7.50 -13.68 -7.64
C LEU A 154 -8.98 -13.99 -7.82
N ILE A 155 -9.63 -14.57 -6.82
CA ILE A 155 -11.06 -14.90 -6.88
C ILE A 155 -11.93 -13.63 -6.72
N THR A 156 -11.42 -12.56 -6.11
CA THR A 156 -12.22 -11.34 -5.87
C THR A 156 -12.35 -10.44 -7.09
N PHE A 157 -11.32 -10.35 -7.94
CA PHE A 157 -11.27 -9.42 -9.07
C PHE A 157 -12.06 -9.80 -10.36
N PRO A 158 -12.31 -11.08 -10.73
CA PRO A 158 -12.89 -11.45 -12.04
C PRO A 158 -14.30 -10.94 -12.33
N GLY A 159 -15.02 -10.38 -11.35
CA GLY A 159 -16.35 -9.81 -11.55
C GLY A 159 -16.35 -8.54 -12.39
N ASN A 160 -16.88 -8.62 -13.62
CA ASN A 160 -17.08 -7.52 -14.57
C ASN A 160 -15.90 -6.55 -14.71
N LEU A 161 -14.69 -7.10 -14.92
CA LEU A 161 -13.46 -6.34 -15.25
C LEU A 161 -13.50 -5.68 -16.63
N SER A 162 -14.62 -5.80 -17.35
CA SER A 162 -14.77 -5.13 -18.63
C SER A 162 -14.68 -3.61 -18.43
N VAL A 163 -13.58 -3.06 -18.96
CA VAL A 163 -13.35 -1.61 -19.06
C VAL A 163 -14.44 -0.95 -19.92
N PHE A 164 -15.08 -1.75 -20.78
CA PHE A 164 -16.13 -1.33 -21.72
C PHE A 164 -17.55 -1.54 -21.19
N SER A 165 -17.74 -2.30 -20.11
CA SER A 165 -19.06 -2.51 -19.52
C SER A 165 -19.57 -1.21 -18.91
N ILE A 166 -20.61 -0.66 -19.54
CA ILE A 166 -21.41 0.42 -18.97
C ILE A 166 -22.04 -0.14 -17.69
N PRO A 167 -21.78 0.43 -16.51
CA PRO A 167 -22.45 -0.02 -15.30
C PRO A 167 -23.97 0.03 -15.52
N LYS A 168 -24.65 -1.09 -15.21
CA LYS A 168 -26.12 -1.14 -15.12
C LYS A 168 -26.59 -0.07 -14.11
N PRO A 169 -27.87 0.37 -14.14
CA PRO A 169 -28.35 1.61 -13.53
C PRO A 169 -28.37 1.67 -12.00
N GLU A 170 -27.77 0.71 -11.30
CA GLU A 170 -27.58 0.86 -9.86
C GLU A 170 -26.38 1.77 -9.61
N SER A 171 -26.68 3.00 -9.21
CA SER A 171 -25.67 4.04 -8.95
C SER A 171 -24.61 3.54 -7.96
N PRO A 172 -23.31 3.58 -8.31
CA PRO A 172 -22.23 3.24 -7.39
C PRO A 172 -22.23 4.19 -6.18
N PRO A 173 -21.52 3.87 -5.08
CA PRO A 173 -21.46 4.74 -3.91
C PRO A 173 -21.15 6.19 -4.29
N SER A 174 -21.82 7.15 -3.65
CA SER A 174 -21.82 8.58 -4.04
C SER A 174 -20.43 9.25 -4.10
N PHE A 175 -19.40 8.61 -3.52
CA PHE A 175 -18.03 9.08 -3.56
C PHE A 175 -17.27 8.67 -4.84
N PHE A 176 -17.73 7.66 -5.58
CA PHE A 176 -17.09 7.20 -6.82
C PHE A 176 -17.52 8.03 -8.03
N ASN A 177 -16.65 8.92 -8.48
CA ASN A 177 -16.83 9.57 -9.78
C ASN A 177 -16.44 8.61 -10.93
N PRO A 178 -16.96 8.78 -12.17
CA PRO A 178 -16.68 7.88 -13.30
C PRO A 178 -15.19 7.69 -13.62
N ALA A 179 -14.35 8.71 -13.40
CA ALA A 179 -12.91 8.58 -13.67
C ALA A 179 -12.22 7.64 -12.67
N ALA A 180 -12.61 7.71 -11.38
CA ALA A 180 -12.11 6.81 -10.34
C ALA A 180 -12.59 5.36 -10.56
N GLN A 181 -13.83 5.16 -11.00
CA GLN A 181 -14.37 3.83 -11.34
C GLN A 181 -13.57 3.15 -12.44
N LEU A 182 -13.13 3.92 -13.45
CA LEU A 182 -12.27 3.40 -14.51
C LEU A 182 -10.89 3.01 -13.95
N ALA A 183 -10.27 3.86 -13.14
CA ALA A 183 -8.95 3.63 -12.57
C ALA A 183 -8.88 2.34 -11.72
N ILE A 184 -9.90 2.06 -10.89
CA ILE A 184 -9.92 0.84 -10.07
C ILE A 184 -10.10 -0.44 -10.90
N ARG A 185 -10.81 -0.37 -12.05
CA ARG A 185 -10.89 -1.51 -12.99
C ARG A 185 -9.54 -1.83 -13.59
N TYR A 186 -8.79 -0.80 -14.04
CA TYR A 186 -7.42 -0.98 -14.50
C TYR A 186 -6.51 -1.54 -13.41
N ALA A 187 -6.62 -1.06 -12.16
CA ALA A 187 -5.85 -1.61 -11.04
C ALA A 187 -6.09 -3.12 -10.88
N GLY A 188 -7.34 -3.57 -10.97
CA GLY A 188 -7.69 -5.00 -10.90
C GLY A 188 -7.09 -5.84 -12.02
N ILE A 189 -7.13 -5.34 -13.26
CA ILE A 189 -6.52 -6.02 -14.42
C ILE A 189 -4.99 -6.15 -14.22
N VAL A 190 -4.35 -5.09 -13.74
CA VAL A 190 -2.90 -5.08 -13.50
C VAL A 190 -2.52 -6.02 -12.35
N VAL A 191 -3.32 -6.12 -11.29
CA VAL A 191 -3.12 -7.12 -10.22
C VAL A 191 -3.14 -8.54 -10.78
N MET A 192 -4.12 -8.86 -11.64
CA MET A 192 -4.18 -10.19 -12.27
C MET A 192 -2.97 -10.46 -13.16
N ALA A 193 -2.54 -9.48 -13.95
CA ALA A 193 -1.32 -9.60 -14.76
C ALA A 193 -0.07 -9.83 -13.90
N ALA A 194 0.04 -9.18 -12.74
CA ALA A 194 1.14 -9.41 -11.81
C ALA A 194 1.15 -10.83 -11.25
N ILE A 195 -0.02 -11.36 -10.85
CA ILE A 195 -0.14 -12.73 -10.32
C ILE A 195 0.22 -13.76 -11.39
N PHE A 196 -0.25 -13.56 -12.62
CA PHE A 196 0.14 -14.38 -13.76
C PHE A 196 1.67 -14.33 -14.02
N THR A 197 2.27 -13.15 -13.89
CA THR A 197 3.72 -12.96 -14.03
C THR A 197 4.51 -13.68 -12.95
N PHE A 198 4.06 -13.66 -11.69
CA PHE A 198 4.68 -14.45 -10.63
C PHE A 198 4.61 -15.94 -10.92
N MET A 199 3.45 -16.43 -11.41
CA MET A 199 3.29 -17.85 -11.77
C MET A 199 4.25 -18.27 -12.89
N ILE A 200 4.36 -17.48 -13.97
CA ILE A 200 5.31 -17.77 -15.04
C ILE A 200 6.75 -17.71 -14.52
N SER A 201 7.10 -16.66 -13.77
CA SER A 201 8.46 -16.50 -13.24
C SER A 201 8.85 -17.67 -12.33
N TRP A 202 7.92 -18.18 -11.52
CA TRP A 202 8.10 -19.38 -10.71
C TRP A 202 8.37 -20.62 -11.57
N MET A 203 7.61 -20.82 -12.66
CA MET A 203 7.78 -21.99 -13.55
C MET A 203 9.09 -21.96 -14.33
N LEU A 204 9.55 -20.76 -14.73
CA LEU A 204 10.75 -20.60 -15.56
C LEU A 204 12.07 -20.54 -14.75
N THR A 205 12.01 -20.18 -13.48
CA THR A 205 13.23 -20.02 -12.67
C THR A 205 13.70 -21.36 -12.14
N SER A 206 14.96 -21.71 -12.43
CA SER A 206 15.56 -22.95 -11.91
C SER A 206 15.60 -22.96 -10.39
N ASN A 207 15.18 -24.07 -9.76
CA ASN A 207 15.24 -24.25 -8.31
C ASN A 207 16.62 -24.69 -7.80
N THR A 208 17.60 -24.89 -8.69
CA THR A 208 18.97 -25.33 -8.35
C THR A 208 19.93 -24.18 -8.02
N ILE A 209 19.53 -22.93 -8.27
CA ILE A 209 20.32 -21.74 -7.97
C ILE A 209 20.23 -21.37 -6.48
N ASP A 210 21.09 -20.45 -6.04
CA ASP A 210 21.03 -19.88 -4.69
C ASP A 210 19.61 -19.38 -4.33
N ARG A 211 19.16 -19.64 -3.09
CA ARG A 211 17.79 -19.33 -2.66
C ARG A 211 17.51 -17.83 -2.69
N THR A 212 18.49 -16.98 -2.36
CA THR A 212 18.30 -15.52 -2.41
C THR A 212 18.09 -15.07 -3.84
N LEU A 213 18.92 -15.56 -4.76
CA LEU A 213 18.77 -15.27 -6.19
C LEU A 213 17.45 -15.83 -6.75
N TYR A 214 17.07 -17.04 -6.36
CA TYR A 214 15.79 -17.65 -6.74
C TYR A 214 14.60 -16.76 -6.38
N TYR A 215 14.49 -16.33 -5.12
CA TYR A 215 13.38 -15.48 -4.71
C TYR A 215 13.47 -14.07 -5.31
N GLU A 216 14.67 -13.52 -5.51
CA GLU A 216 14.84 -12.25 -6.21
C GLU A 216 14.29 -12.33 -7.65
N LEU A 217 14.62 -13.39 -8.39
CA LEU A 217 14.18 -13.61 -9.75
C LEU A 217 12.66 -13.80 -9.86
N ILE A 218 12.06 -14.68 -9.05
CA ILE A 218 10.61 -14.94 -9.17
C ILE A 218 9.78 -13.72 -8.77
N MET A 219 10.28 -12.89 -7.85
CA MET A 219 9.52 -11.75 -7.31
C MET A 219 9.69 -10.47 -8.13
N TRP A 220 10.71 -10.39 -8.99
CA TRP A 220 11.09 -9.15 -9.68
C TRP A 220 9.99 -8.62 -10.61
N GLY A 221 9.57 -9.41 -11.59
CA GLY A 221 8.65 -8.97 -12.64
C GLY A 221 7.25 -8.67 -12.10
N GLY A 222 6.65 -9.63 -11.40
CA GLY A 222 5.35 -9.42 -10.75
C GLY A 222 5.39 -8.26 -9.75
N GLY A 223 6.48 -8.13 -8.98
CA GLY A 223 6.69 -7.05 -8.03
C GLY A 223 6.71 -5.65 -8.67
N HIS A 224 7.29 -5.53 -9.87
CA HIS A 224 7.23 -4.30 -10.66
C HIS A 224 5.82 -4.00 -11.17
N ILE A 225 5.11 -4.98 -11.72
CA ILE A 225 3.72 -4.82 -12.19
C ILE A 225 2.81 -4.39 -11.04
N LEU A 226 3.01 -4.95 -9.84
CA LEU A 226 2.31 -4.53 -8.63
C LEU A 226 2.48 -3.03 -8.31
N GLN A 227 3.60 -2.40 -8.67
CA GLN A 227 3.76 -0.96 -8.48
C GLN A 227 2.83 -0.14 -9.37
N PHE A 228 2.50 -0.63 -10.57
CA PHE A 228 1.49 -0.02 -11.43
C PHE A 228 0.10 -0.13 -10.81
N ALA A 229 -0.25 -1.29 -10.23
CA ALA A 229 -1.51 -1.48 -9.51
C ALA A 229 -1.62 -0.52 -8.30
N ASN A 230 -0.54 -0.36 -7.54
CA ASN A 230 -0.47 0.55 -6.39
C ASN A 230 -0.71 2.00 -6.80
N VAL A 231 -0.09 2.43 -7.89
CA VAL A 231 -0.28 3.77 -8.46
C VAL A 231 -1.72 3.95 -8.96
N LEU A 232 -2.28 2.98 -9.68
CA LEU A 232 -3.68 3.03 -10.15
C LEU A 232 -4.68 3.12 -8.97
N GLY A 233 -4.41 2.40 -7.89
CA GLY A 233 -5.17 2.49 -6.64
C GLY A 233 -5.08 3.88 -5.99
N MET A 234 -3.88 4.44 -5.91
CA MET A 234 -3.67 5.81 -5.42
C MET A 234 -4.38 6.85 -6.31
N LEU A 235 -4.26 6.74 -7.64
CA LEU A 235 -4.93 7.63 -8.59
C LEU A 235 -6.46 7.55 -8.48
N THR A 236 -7.01 6.35 -8.25
CA THR A 236 -8.43 6.16 -7.93
C THR A 236 -8.82 7.04 -6.75
N VAL A 237 -8.05 7.00 -5.66
CA VAL A 237 -8.32 7.81 -4.48
C VAL A 237 -8.12 9.30 -4.74
N TRP A 238 -7.06 9.72 -5.44
CA TRP A 238 -6.87 11.13 -5.79
C TRP A 238 -8.06 11.70 -6.55
N LEU A 239 -8.57 10.96 -7.54
CA LEU A 239 -9.76 11.36 -8.30
C LEU A 239 -10.98 11.52 -7.38
N ILE A 240 -11.15 10.65 -6.39
CA ILE A 240 -12.21 10.78 -5.37
C ILE A 240 -11.99 12.01 -4.49
N LEU A 241 -10.78 12.22 -3.97
CA LEU A 241 -10.47 13.35 -3.08
C LEU A 241 -10.65 14.69 -3.79
N ILE A 242 -10.15 14.82 -5.02
CA ILE A 242 -10.31 16.04 -5.82
C ILE A 242 -11.79 16.31 -6.10
N TYR A 243 -12.59 15.27 -6.39
CA TYR A 243 -14.04 15.42 -6.53
C TYR A 243 -14.70 15.88 -5.23
N LYS A 244 -14.32 15.32 -4.08
CA LYS A 244 -14.83 15.75 -2.76
C LYS A 244 -14.42 17.18 -2.37
N ILE A 245 -13.29 17.69 -2.88
CA ILE A 245 -12.86 19.07 -2.70
C ILE A 245 -13.65 20.00 -3.63
N THR A 246 -13.69 19.67 -4.92
CA THR A 246 -14.06 20.63 -5.97
C THR A 246 -15.51 20.50 -6.46
N GLY A 247 -16.16 19.36 -6.21
CA GLY A 247 -17.46 18.99 -6.80
C GLY A 247 -17.39 18.67 -8.30
N LYS A 248 -16.18 18.58 -8.87
CA LYS A 248 -15.96 18.41 -10.32
C LYS A 248 -15.03 17.25 -10.60
N ILE A 249 -15.23 16.60 -11.74
CA ILE A 249 -14.33 15.55 -12.23
C ILE A 249 -13.08 16.26 -12.79
N PRO A 250 -11.87 16.00 -12.26
CA PRO A 250 -10.69 16.78 -12.62
C PRO A 250 -10.09 16.42 -13.99
N VAL A 251 -10.40 15.24 -14.50
CA VAL A 251 -9.89 14.73 -15.78
C VAL A 251 -11.05 14.27 -16.66
N GLY A 252 -11.15 14.80 -17.88
CA GLY A 252 -12.20 14.43 -18.82
C GLY A 252 -12.15 12.95 -19.22
N LYS A 253 -13.29 12.35 -19.57
CA LYS A 253 -13.43 10.90 -19.84
C LYS A 253 -12.38 10.36 -20.83
N ARG A 254 -12.20 11.04 -21.97
CA ARG A 254 -11.24 10.62 -23.02
C ARG A 254 -9.80 10.67 -22.52
N VAL A 255 -9.39 11.78 -21.90
CA VAL A 255 -8.04 11.96 -21.35
C VAL A 255 -7.76 10.94 -20.26
N ASN A 256 -8.72 10.70 -19.36
CA ASN A 256 -8.59 9.71 -18.29
C ASN A 256 -8.40 8.30 -18.85
N PHE A 257 -9.18 7.91 -19.87
CA PHE A 257 -9.03 6.62 -20.52
C PHE A 257 -7.63 6.45 -21.16
N ILE A 258 -7.15 7.47 -21.88
CA ILE A 258 -5.82 7.45 -22.52
C ILE A 258 -4.73 7.31 -21.45
N LEU A 259 -4.74 8.16 -20.42
CA LEU A 259 -3.71 8.14 -19.37
C LEU A 259 -3.68 6.80 -18.62
N LEU A 260 -4.84 6.26 -18.25
CA LEU A 260 -4.92 4.95 -17.60
C LEU A 260 -4.45 3.82 -18.52
N SER A 261 -4.76 3.89 -19.82
CA SER A 261 -4.29 2.91 -20.80
C SER A 261 -2.77 2.96 -20.98
N VAL A 262 -2.20 4.16 -21.11
CA VAL A 262 -0.74 4.36 -21.20
C VAL A 262 -0.05 3.82 -19.96
N LEU A 263 -0.65 3.95 -18.78
CA LEU A 263 -0.09 3.41 -17.55
C LEU A 263 -0.22 1.89 -17.46
N ALA A 264 -1.40 1.33 -17.76
CA ALA A 264 -1.71 -0.06 -17.46
C ALA A 264 -1.35 -1.05 -18.57
N VAL A 265 -1.55 -0.69 -19.84
CA VAL A 265 -1.34 -1.61 -20.97
C VAL A 265 0.11 -2.13 -21.02
N PRO A 266 1.15 -1.29 -20.88
CA PRO A 266 2.53 -1.78 -20.84
C PRO A 266 2.77 -2.75 -19.69
N ALA A 267 2.18 -2.51 -18.51
CA ALA A 267 2.29 -3.42 -17.37
C ALA A 267 1.58 -4.76 -17.62
N VAL A 268 0.40 -4.74 -18.27
CA VAL A 268 -0.35 -5.95 -18.62
C VAL A 268 0.38 -6.78 -19.69
N LEU A 269 1.05 -6.12 -20.64
CA LEU A 269 1.80 -6.79 -21.72
C LEU A 269 3.23 -7.18 -21.31
N SER A 270 3.73 -6.67 -20.18
CA SER A 270 5.09 -6.94 -19.69
C SER A 270 5.44 -8.40 -19.36
N PRO A 271 4.51 -9.37 -19.20
CA PRO A 271 4.88 -10.79 -19.19
C PRO A 271 5.69 -11.22 -20.43
N ILE A 272 5.62 -10.49 -21.55
CA ILE A 272 6.48 -10.72 -22.72
C ILE A 272 7.98 -10.62 -22.40
N LEU A 273 8.37 -9.91 -21.34
CA LEU A 273 9.77 -9.80 -20.89
C LEU A 273 10.30 -11.11 -20.29
N LEU A 274 9.46 -12.13 -20.11
CA LEU A 274 9.84 -13.46 -19.63
C LEU A 274 10.15 -14.46 -20.76
N LEU A 275 10.03 -14.07 -22.04
CA LEU A 275 10.22 -14.99 -23.17
C LEU A 275 11.58 -15.69 -23.18
N ASN A 276 12.63 -15.01 -22.72
CA ASN A 276 13.99 -15.56 -22.63
C ASN A 276 14.33 -16.12 -21.23
N GLY A 277 13.34 -16.23 -20.33
CA GLY A 277 13.53 -16.63 -18.94
C GLY A 277 13.88 -15.48 -18.00
N THR A 278 13.95 -15.79 -16.71
CA THR A 278 14.16 -14.79 -15.64
C THR A 278 15.60 -14.32 -15.50
N GLY A 279 16.58 -15.10 -15.99
CA GLY A 279 17.99 -14.75 -15.98
C GLY A 279 18.40 -13.72 -17.03
N ASP A 280 17.52 -13.38 -17.98
CA ASP A 280 17.81 -12.44 -19.07
C ASP A 280 17.94 -10.99 -18.54
N GLN A 281 18.90 -10.22 -19.08
CA GLN A 281 19.09 -8.82 -18.68
C GLN A 281 17.86 -7.94 -19.00
N LEU A 282 17.12 -8.27 -20.06
CA LEU A 282 15.87 -7.60 -20.44
C LEU A 282 14.78 -7.83 -19.40
N TYR A 283 14.74 -8.99 -18.74
CA TYR A 283 13.84 -9.21 -17.61
C TYR A 283 14.13 -8.19 -16.51
N TYR A 284 15.39 -8.09 -16.07
CA TYR A 284 15.75 -7.15 -15.02
C TYR A 284 15.54 -5.68 -15.41
N SER A 285 16.18 -5.26 -16.49
CA SER A 285 16.20 -3.86 -16.91
C SER A 285 14.86 -3.39 -17.49
N GLY A 286 14.15 -4.24 -18.21
CA GLY A 286 12.88 -3.91 -18.87
C GLY A 286 11.81 -3.49 -17.88
N TYR A 287 11.60 -4.26 -16.80
CA TYR A 287 10.63 -3.90 -15.76
C TYR A 287 10.96 -2.57 -15.08
N THR A 288 12.25 -2.29 -14.82
CA THR A 288 12.68 -1.00 -14.27
C THR A 288 12.43 0.16 -15.25
N GLN A 289 12.68 -0.04 -16.55
CA GLN A 289 12.40 0.98 -17.58
C GLN A 289 10.89 1.25 -17.70
N LEU A 290 10.05 0.21 -17.62
CA LEU A 290 8.60 0.40 -17.64
C LEU A 290 8.15 1.33 -16.51
N MET A 291 8.62 1.11 -15.28
CA MET A 291 8.30 2.01 -14.16
C MET A 291 8.77 3.45 -14.44
N ARG A 292 10.00 3.62 -14.94
CA ARG A 292 10.59 4.93 -15.24
C ARG A 292 9.76 5.73 -16.24
N TRP A 293 9.31 5.09 -17.32
CA TRP A 293 8.72 5.80 -18.46
C TRP A 293 7.19 5.84 -18.47
N PHE A 294 6.51 4.96 -17.73
CA PHE A 294 5.04 4.94 -17.72
C PHE A 294 4.44 5.44 -16.42
N ILE A 295 5.05 5.17 -15.25
CA ILE A 295 4.52 5.67 -13.97
C ILE A 295 4.76 7.18 -13.85
N PHE A 296 6.01 7.62 -13.95
CA PHE A 296 6.38 9.02 -13.67
C PHE A 296 5.62 10.03 -14.55
N PRO A 297 5.58 9.91 -15.90
CA PRO A 297 4.91 10.90 -16.74
C PRO A 297 3.39 10.93 -16.52
N VAL A 298 2.74 9.77 -16.44
CA VAL A 298 1.28 9.70 -16.27
C VAL A 298 0.86 10.29 -14.94
N VAL A 299 1.53 9.92 -13.84
CA VAL A 299 1.21 10.46 -12.51
C VAL A 299 1.46 11.97 -12.45
N THR A 300 2.51 12.46 -13.10
CA THR A 300 2.80 13.90 -13.18
C THR A 300 1.68 14.66 -13.88
N ILE A 301 1.11 14.12 -14.96
CA ILE A 301 -0.05 14.72 -15.63
C ILE A 301 -1.27 14.76 -14.69
N TYR A 302 -1.56 13.67 -13.96
CA TYR A 302 -2.64 13.68 -12.97
C TYR A 302 -2.40 14.70 -11.85
N LEU A 303 -1.16 14.85 -11.37
CA LEU A 303 -0.78 15.86 -10.40
C LEU A 303 -1.08 17.28 -10.91
N ILE A 304 -0.67 17.59 -12.14
CA ILE A 304 -0.90 18.90 -12.76
C ILE A 304 -2.40 19.19 -12.89
N LEU A 305 -3.16 18.25 -13.48
CA LEU A 305 -4.60 18.41 -13.69
C LEU A 305 -5.38 18.52 -12.36
N GLY A 306 -5.06 17.66 -11.40
CA GLY A 306 -5.67 17.65 -10.08
C GLY A 306 -5.35 18.91 -9.28
N SER A 307 -4.09 19.33 -9.25
CA SER A 307 -3.65 20.55 -8.56
C SER A 307 -4.27 21.79 -9.18
N ARG A 308 -4.35 21.86 -10.51
CA ARG A 308 -5.06 22.94 -11.23
C ARG A 308 -6.54 22.99 -10.85
N ALA A 309 -7.22 21.84 -10.80
CA ALA A 309 -8.63 21.79 -10.41
C ALA A 309 -8.87 22.29 -8.98
N ILE A 310 -8.01 21.89 -8.03
CA ILE A 310 -8.05 22.36 -6.65
C ILE A 310 -7.75 23.86 -6.57
N TRP A 311 -6.71 24.34 -7.27
CA TRP A 311 -6.34 25.76 -7.30
C TRP A 311 -7.48 26.63 -7.86
N LEU A 312 -8.10 26.23 -8.97
CA LEU A 312 -9.26 26.93 -9.54
C LEU A 312 -10.46 26.95 -8.59
N HIS A 313 -10.69 25.87 -7.83
CA HIS A 313 -11.75 25.81 -6.84
C HIS A 313 -11.52 26.84 -5.72
N TYR A 314 -10.34 26.84 -5.10
CA TYR A 314 -10.04 27.76 -4.00
C TYR A 314 -9.89 29.22 -4.46
N SER A 315 -9.43 29.47 -5.68
CA SER A 315 -9.32 30.83 -6.24
C SER A 315 -10.68 31.51 -6.43
N ARG A 316 -11.76 30.72 -6.55
CA ARG A 316 -13.14 31.21 -6.69
C ARG A 316 -13.85 31.36 -5.34
N LEU A 317 -13.30 30.80 -4.27
CA LEU A 317 -13.84 30.97 -2.93
C LEU A 317 -13.35 32.31 -2.38
N ASN A 318 -14.22 33.05 -1.68
CA ASN A 318 -13.78 34.22 -0.90
C ASN A 318 -12.59 33.82 -0.02
N LYS A 319 -11.58 34.70 0.10
CA LYS A 319 -10.27 34.50 0.76
C LYS A 319 -10.31 33.94 2.21
N GLN A 320 -11.50 33.75 2.79
CA GLN A 320 -11.72 33.28 4.16
C GLN A 320 -11.67 31.75 4.35
N LYS A 321 -11.58 30.92 3.30
CA LYS A 321 -11.56 29.45 3.45
C LYS A 321 -10.14 28.89 3.40
N ASN A 322 -9.57 28.60 4.58
CA ASN A 322 -8.28 27.90 4.71
C ASN A 322 -8.38 26.43 4.22
N PRO A 323 -7.65 26.02 3.15
CA PRO A 323 -7.71 24.68 2.58
C PRO A 323 -7.23 23.59 3.56
N PHE A 324 -6.30 23.90 4.46
CA PHE A 324 -5.75 22.95 5.44
C PHE A 324 -6.77 22.50 6.51
N ARG A 325 -7.96 23.12 6.54
CA ARG A 325 -9.10 22.63 7.35
C ARG A 325 -9.83 21.46 6.70
N SER A 326 -9.54 21.14 5.44
CA SER A 326 -10.15 20.03 4.69
C SER A 326 -9.32 18.75 4.84
N LEU A 327 -9.97 17.68 5.30
CA LEU A 327 -9.35 16.34 5.34
C LEU A 327 -8.90 15.90 3.95
N TYR A 328 -9.75 16.12 2.94
CA TYR A 328 -9.50 15.67 1.58
C TYR A 328 -8.31 16.39 0.95
N PHE A 329 -8.19 17.70 1.21
CA PHE A 329 -7.04 18.49 0.76
C PHE A 329 -5.75 18.00 1.43
N ASN A 330 -5.73 17.86 2.76
CA ASN A 330 -4.55 17.38 3.48
C ASN A 330 -4.12 15.98 3.01
N GLY A 331 -5.08 15.09 2.79
CA GLY A 331 -4.83 13.75 2.27
C GLY A 331 -4.21 13.74 0.88
N PHE A 332 -4.79 14.50 -0.06
CA PHE A 332 -4.23 14.65 -1.41
C PHE A 332 -2.85 15.29 -1.36
N LEU A 333 -2.68 16.39 -0.62
CA LEU A 333 -1.42 17.14 -0.53
C LEU A 333 -0.29 16.27 -0.01
N VAL A 334 -0.48 15.59 1.12
CA VAL A 334 0.55 14.72 1.71
C VAL A 334 0.89 13.56 0.78
N SER A 335 -0.14 12.92 0.20
CA SER A 335 0.05 11.83 -0.75
C SER A 335 0.87 12.30 -1.96
N ALA A 336 0.50 13.42 -2.56
CA ALA A 336 1.19 14.03 -3.70
C ALA A 336 2.63 14.41 -3.38
N LEU A 337 2.89 15.07 -2.24
CA LEU A 337 4.25 15.46 -1.83
C LEU A 337 5.15 14.24 -1.60
N LEU A 338 4.64 13.19 -0.97
CA LEU A 338 5.37 11.94 -0.78
C LEU A 338 5.64 11.23 -2.12
N THR A 339 4.67 11.23 -3.05
CA THR A 339 4.87 10.71 -4.41
C THR A 339 5.96 11.48 -5.16
N VAL A 340 5.92 12.81 -5.14
CA VAL A 340 6.94 13.66 -5.79
C VAL A 340 8.32 13.42 -5.15
N THR A 341 8.38 13.36 -3.81
CA THR A 341 9.61 13.00 -3.09
C THR A 341 10.13 11.64 -3.53
N GLY A 342 9.24 10.65 -3.66
CA GLY A 342 9.56 9.35 -4.22
C GLY A 342 10.18 9.47 -5.61
N PHE A 343 9.56 10.19 -6.55
CA PHE A 343 10.12 10.36 -7.89
C PHE A 343 11.51 11.00 -7.90
N VAL A 344 11.72 12.05 -7.11
CA VAL A 344 13.03 12.70 -6.98
C VAL A 344 14.07 11.71 -6.45
N LEU A 345 13.79 11.03 -5.35
CA LEU A 345 14.70 10.05 -4.75
C LEU A 345 14.96 8.85 -5.69
N GLY A 346 13.94 8.41 -6.43
CA GLY A 346 14.06 7.34 -7.41
C GLY A 346 14.99 7.72 -8.56
N ALA A 347 14.90 8.96 -9.04
CA ALA A 347 15.81 9.49 -10.06
C ALA A 347 17.25 9.64 -9.58
N MET A 348 17.49 9.68 -8.26
CA MET A 348 18.82 9.74 -7.64
C MET A 348 19.45 8.37 -7.42
N ILE A 349 18.71 7.25 -7.58
CA ILE A 349 19.27 5.91 -7.38
C ILE A 349 20.38 5.64 -8.40
N ARG A 350 21.57 5.26 -7.91
CA ARG A 350 22.73 4.85 -8.71
C ARG A 350 23.28 3.46 -8.35
N GLY A 351 22.84 2.89 -7.23
CA GLY A 351 23.30 1.60 -6.73
C GLY A 351 22.46 1.13 -5.54
N SER A 352 22.91 0.08 -4.85
CA SER A 352 22.19 -0.52 -3.72
C SER A 352 22.57 0.13 -2.39
N SER A 353 21.88 1.19 -2.01
CA SER A 353 22.02 1.86 -0.71
C SER A 353 20.66 2.09 -0.03
N THR A 354 20.64 2.74 1.14
CA THR A 354 19.39 3.15 1.81
C THR A 354 18.57 4.18 1.02
N LEU A 355 19.10 4.70 -0.09
CA LEU A 355 18.34 5.55 -1.02
C LEU A 355 17.19 4.78 -1.69
N ILE A 356 17.34 3.46 -1.89
CA ILE A 356 16.25 2.60 -2.39
C ILE A 356 15.07 2.57 -1.40
N PRO A 357 15.26 2.24 -0.10
CA PRO A 357 14.21 2.41 0.90
C PRO A 357 13.69 3.81 1.02
N ALA A 358 14.51 4.85 0.96
CA ALA A 358 14.04 6.23 0.97
C ALA A 358 13.00 6.46 -0.15
N HIS A 359 13.34 6.06 -1.39
CA HIS A 359 12.47 6.18 -2.55
C HIS A 359 11.13 5.44 -2.35
N TYR A 360 11.16 4.15 -2.02
CA TYR A 360 9.93 3.38 -1.95
C TYR A 360 9.09 3.70 -0.71
N HIS A 361 9.70 4.08 0.42
CA HIS A 361 8.95 4.54 1.58
C HIS A 361 8.26 5.89 1.32
N ALA A 362 8.81 6.73 0.45
CA ALA A 362 8.16 7.95 0.00
C ALA A 362 7.00 7.63 -0.95
N SER A 363 7.26 6.90 -2.04
CA SER A 363 6.23 6.60 -3.05
C SER A 363 5.07 5.76 -2.50
N LEU A 364 5.36 4.68 -1.76
CA LEU A 364 4.36 3.80 -1.14
C LEU A 364 3.75 4.44 0.12
N GLY A 365 4.47 5.33 0.80
CA GLY A 365 3.91 6.21 1.83
C GLY A 365 2.82 7.11 1.24
N GLY A 366 3.03 7.62 0.03
CA GLY A 366 2.01 8.38 -0.72
C GLY A 366 0.74 7.58 -0.97
N VAL A 367 0.87 6.32 -1.41
CA VAL A 367 -0.26 5.37 -1.58
C VAL A 367 -0.97 5.12 -0.24
N THR A 368 -0.20 4.86 0.82
CA THR A 368 -0.72 4.57 2.16
C THR A 368 -1.56 5.72 2.71
N VAL A 369 -1.09 6.97 2.60
CA VAL A 369 -1.85 8.14 3.06
C VAL A 369 -3.15 8.33 2.29
N ALA A 370 -3.12 8.10 0.97
CA ALA A 370 -4.34 8.12 0.18
C ALA A 370 -5.36 7.11 0.72
N TYR A 371 -4.94 5.87 0.96
CA TYR A 371 -5.82 4.83 1.51
C TYR A 371 -6.31 5.16 2.92
N MET A 372 -5.47 5.67 3.81
CA MET A 372 -5.88 6.12 5.16
C MET A 372 -7.01 7.17 5.10
N VAL A 373 -6.89 8.15 4.22
CA VAL A 373 -7.93 9.20 4.05
C VAL A 373 -9.19 8.62 3.44
N MET A 374 -9.05 7.68 2.49
CA MET A 374 -10.17 6.97 1.90
C MET A 374 -10.92 6.10 2.92
N VAL A 375 -10.23 5.50 3.90
CA VAL A 375 -10.86 4.80 5.03
C VAL A 375 -11.80 5.73 5.79
N PHE A 376 -11.43 6.98 6.06
CA PHE A 376 -12.34 7.91 6.74
C PHE A 376 -13.60 8.22 5.92
N ILE A 377 -13.52 8.20 4.59
CA ILE A 377 -14.69 8.32 3.71
C ILE A 377 -15.56 7.05 3.80
N LEU A 378 -14.94 5.87 3.74
CA LEU A 378 -15.62 4.58 3.83
C LEU A 378 -16.32 4.38 5.18
N LEU A 379 -15.69 4.78 6.29
CA LEU A 379 -16.31 4.70 7.61
C LEU A 379 -17.63 5.46 7.63
N LYS A 380 -17.68 6.67 7.08
CA LYS A 380 -18.92 7.44 6.98
C LYS A 380 -19.97 6.73 6.13
N GLU A 381 -19.57 6.17 4.97
CA GLU A 381 -20.46 5.38 4.11
C GLU A 381 -21.01 4.13 4.83
N TYR A 382 -20.19 3.53 5.69
CA TYR A 382 -20.57 2.39 6.50
C TYR A 382 -21.42 2.75 7.72
N GLY A 383 -21.74 4.04 7.94
CA GLY A 383 -22.49 4.51 9.11
C GLY A 383 -21.64 4.67 10.38
N TYR A 384 -20.31 4.52 10.27
CA TYR A 384 -19.36 4.74 11.37
C TYR A 384 -18.95 6.21 11.39
N GLN A 385 -19.58 6.99 12.28
CA GLN A 385 -19.38 8.44 12.32
C GLN A 385 -18.71 8.90 13.62
N LEU A 386 -17.75 9.81 13.47
CA LEU A 386 -17.20 10.55 14.60
C LEU A 386 -18.13 11.71 14.96
N THR A 387 -18.50 11.77 16.24
CA THR A 387 -19.48 12.73 16.75
C THR A 387 -18.84 13.89 17.50
N THR A 388 -17.61 13.71 18.00
CA THR A 388 -16.93 14.73 18.81
C THR A 388 -16.03 15.64 17.97
N ARG A 389 -16.04 16.94 18.30
CA ARG A 389 -15.15 17.94 17.66
C ARG A 389 -13.67 17.56 17.75
N LYS A 390 -13.24 17.00 18.89
CA LYS A 390 -11.85 16.55 19.11
C LYS A 390 -11.45 15.45 18.13
N SER A 391 -12.26 14.39 17.99
CA SER A 391 -11.95 13.30 17.06
C SER A 391 -11.91 13.77 15.60
N ILE A 392 -12.81 14.70 15.22
CA ILE A 392 -12.81 15.27 13.86
C ILE A 392 -11.53 16.09 13.59
N ARG A 393 -11.02 16.82 14.58
CA ARG A 393 -9.73 17.54 14.46
C ARG A 393 -8.56 16.56 14.31
N LEU A 394 -8.52 15.53 15.14
CA LEU A 394 -7.48 14.49 15.07
C LEU A 394 -7.48 13.78 13.71
N MET A 395 -8.66 13.46 13.17
CA MET A 395 -8.81 12.89 11.82
C MET A 395 -8.19 13.76 10.73
N LYS A 396 -8.29 15.09 10.83
CA LYS A 396 -7.70 16.03 9.86
C LYS A 396 -6.19 16.21 10.03
N LEU A 397 -5.68 16.06 11.25
CA LEU A 397 -4.27 16.16 11.59
C LEU A 397 -3.50 14.88 11.29
N GLN A 398 -4.15 13.72 11.39
CA GLN A 398 -3.49 12.42 11.26
C GLN A 398 -2.69 12.26 9.95
N PRO A 399 -3.22 12.61 8.76
CA PRO A 399 -2.44 12.51 7.52
C PRO A 399 -1.20 13.41 7.52
N LEU A 400 -1.29 14.59 8.14
CA LEU A 400 -0.16 15.54 8.25
C LEU A 400 0.92 15.00 9.18
N LEU A 401 0.52 14.43 10.33
CA LEU A 401 1.45 13.83 11.29
C LEU A 401 2.20 12.65 10.67
N PHE A 402 1.47 11.72 10.05
CA PHE A 402 2.07 10.58 9.35
C PHE A 402 2.99 11.06 8.21
N GLY A 403 2.51 11.99 7.37
CA GLY A 403 3.26 12.52 6.24
C GLY A 403 4.55 13.22 6.62
N PHE A 404 4.51 14.03 7.68
CA PHE A 404 5.68 14.73 8.19
C PHE A 404 6.72 13.75 8.75
N GLY A 405 6.30 12.78 9.58
CA GLY A 405 7.18 11.71 10.05
C GLY A 405 7.80 10.91 8.90
N GLN A 406 6.98 10.53 7.91
CA GLN A 406 7.45 9.79 6.75
C GLN A 406 8.43 10.60 5.89
N THR A 407 8.22 11.91 5.77
CA THR A 407 9.15 12.79 5.04
C THR A 407 10.50 12.88 5.75
N MET A 408 10.51 13.05 7.08
CA MET A 408 11.75 13.00 7.87
C MET A 408 12.44 11.64 7.72
N PHE A 409 11.67 10.55 7.80
CA PHE A 409 12.19 9.19 7.66
C PHE A 409 12.94 8.99 6.34
N VAL A 410 12.32 9.38 5.22
CA VAL A 410 12.91 9.18 3.88
C VAL A 410 14.07 10.13 3.61
N ILE A 411 14.03 11.37 4.12
CA ILE A 411 15.16 12.30 4.03
C ILE A 411 16.36 11.74 4.81
N GLY A 412 16.15 11.22 6.02
CA GLY A 412 17.21 10.58 6.81
C GLY A 412 17.87 9.41 6.08
N PHE A 413 17.06 8.51 5.51
CA PHE A 413 17.59 7.41 4.70
C PHE A 413 18.27 7.87 3.40
N ALA A 414 17.79 8.94 2.77
CA ALA A 414 18.43 9.50 1.58
C ALA A 414 19.81 10.06 1.91
N ILE A 415 19.95 10.81 3.02
CA ILE A 415 21.24 11.32 3.51
C ILE A 415 22.19 10.16 3.77
N ALA A 416 21.77 9.18 4.57
CA ALA A 416 22.57 7.98 4.85
C ALA A 416 22.95 7.23 3.56
N GLY A 417 22.02 7.14 2.61
CA GLY A 417 22.21 6.41 1.37
C GLY A 417 23.17 7.08 0.39
N MET A 418 23.23 8.41 0.40
CA MET A 418 24.22 9.19 -0.34
C MET A 418 25.62 9.03 0.24
N MET A 419 25.75 8.70 1.52
CA MET A 419 27.01 8.36 2.18
C MET A 419 27.39 6.88 2.02
N GLY A 420 26.67 6.12 1.18
CA GLY A 420 26.97 4.72 0.89
C GLY A 420 26.39 3.70 1.87
N MET A 421 25.53 4.11 2.82
CA MET A 421 24.95 3.17 3.79
C MET A 421 24.14 2.08 3.11
N GLY A 422 24.44 0.83 3.45
CA GLY A 422 23.76 -0.34 2.89
C GLY A 422 22.31 -0.49 3.37
N ARG A 423 21.45 -0.95 2.46
CA ARG A 423 20.07 -1.37 2.79
C ARG A 423 20.06 -2.76 3.42
N LYS A 424 19.02 -3.07 4.21
CA LYS A 424 18.80 -4.40 4.84
C LYS A 424 19.86 -4.82 5.89
N LEU A 425 20.73 -3.89 6.29
CA LEU A 425 21.69 -4.05 7.38
C LEU A 425 21.12 -3.55 8.72
N PHE A 426 21.55 -4.15 9.83
CA PHE A 426 21.05 -3.87 11.20
C PHE A 426 22.19 -3.89 12.22
N GLY A 427 22.05 -3.13 13.31
CA GLY A 427 23.06 -3.10 14.37
C GLY A 427 24.47 -2.85 13.83
N GLN A 428 25.42 -3.69 14.27
CA GLN A 428 26.83 -3.59 13.88
C GLN A 428 27.05 -3.83 12.37
N ASP A 429 26.19 -4.62 11.70
CA ASP A 429 26.28 -4.86 10.26
C ASP A 429 26.12 -3.56 9.45
N GLN A 430 25.56 -2.49 10.04
CA GLN A 430 25.40 -1.21 9.35
C GLN A 430 26.73 -0.52 9.07
N ASN A 431 27.79 -0.77 9.85
CA ASN A 431 29.13 -0.23 9.60
C ASN A 431 29.12 1.30 9.36
N ILE A 432 28.69 2.07 10.36
CA ILE A 432 28.49 3.53 10.26
C ILE A 432 29.84 4.24 10.40
N TYR A 433 30.34 4.85 9.32
CA TYR A 433 31.69 5.46 9.29
C TYR A 433 31.71 6.99 9.20
N SER A 434 30.56 7.67 9.06
CA SER A 434 30.51 9.14 8.93
C SER A 434 29.43 9.79 9.81
N VAL A 435 29.66 11.06 10.16
CA VAL A 435 28.72 11.86 10.97
C VAL A 435 27.43 12.12 10.21
N GLU A 436 27.51 12.27 8.89
CA GLU A 436 26.37 12.46 8.00
C GLU A 436 25.51 11.20 7.96
N ALA A 437 26.13 10.01 7.87
CA ALA A 437 25.42 8.74 7.94
C ALA A 437 24.74 8.55 9.30
N LEU A 438 25.44 8.87 10.39
CA LEU A 438 24.88 8.83 11.74
C LEU A 438 23.69 9.79 11.89
N THR A 439 23.83 11.03 11.41
CA THR A 439 22.77 12.04 11.45
C THR A 439 21.58 11.64 10.60
N GLY A 440 21.81 11.09 9.40
CA GLY A 440 20.78 10.55 8.53
C GLY A 440 20.00 9.41 9.18
N LEU A 441 20.69 8.47 9.83
CA LEU A 441 20.04 7.39 10.57
C LEU A 441 19.27 7.90 11.80
N GLY A 442 19.81 8.87 12.54
CA GLY A 442 19.08 9.49 13.66
C GLY A 442 17.81 10.22 13.21
N LEU A 443 17.89 10.97 12.11
CA LEU A 443 16.72 11.62 11.49
C LEU A 443 15.69 10.59 11.00
N MET A 444 16.18 9.50 10.41
CA MET A 444 15.35 8.37 10.00
C MET A 444 14.58 7.79 11.19
N SER A 445 15.27 7.54 12.32
CA SER A 445 14.67 7.01 13.54
C SER A 445 13.56 7.91 14.08
N LEU A 446 13.82 9.22 14.21
CA LEU A 446 12.83 10.19 14.69
C LEU A 446 11.61 10.25 13.75
N GLY A 447 11.86 10.29 12.43
CA GLY A 447 10.81 10.27 11.43
C GLY A 447 9.95 9.00 11.50
N GLY A 448 10.59 7.83 11.68
CA GLY A 448 9.93 6.54 11.80
C GLY A 448 9.02 6.45 13.02
N LEU A 449 9.48 6.92 14.17
CA LEU A 449 8.67 7.01 15.39
C LEU A 449 7.47 7.95 15.21
N LEU A 450 7.67 9.08 14.52
CA LEU A 450 6.60 10.04 14.27
C LEU A 450 5.57 9.53 13.27
N ALA A 451 6.01 8.85 12.21
CA ALA A 451 5.14 8.17 11.25
C ALA A 451 4.31 7.08 11.95
N MET A 452 4.94 6.29 12.83
CA MET A 452 4.27 5.29 13.65
C MET A 452 3.22 5.90 14.57
N ALA A 453 3.52 7.03 15.23
CA ALA A 453 2.52 7.78 16.00
C ALA A 453 1.34 8.23 15.14
N GLY A 454 1.58 8.67 13.90
CA GLY A 454 0.55 8.95 12.91
C GLY A 454 -0.29 7.72 12.52
N GLY A 455 0.33 6.55 12.39
CA GLY A 455 -0.35 5.27 12.12
C GLY A 455 -1.19 4.79 13.32
N ILE A 456 -0.68 4.89 14.54
CA ILE A 456 -1.41 4.57 15.77
C ILE A 456 -2.62 5.50 15.91
N LEU A 457 -2.44 6.79 15.64
CA LEU A 457 -3.54 7.76 15.65
C LEU A 457 -4.62 7.38 14.63
N PHE A 458 -4.23 6.93 13.43
CA PHE A 458 -5.16 6.43 12.42
C PHE A 458 -6.01 5.27 12.95
N ILE A 459 -5.38 4.20 13.47
CA ILE A 459 -6.08 3.04 14.03
C ILE A 459 -6.98 3.46 15.20
N TYR A 460 -6.50 4.33 16.09
CA TYR A 460 -7.31 4.88 17.19
C TYR A 460 -8.59 5.55 16.69
N ILE A 461 -8.51 6.38 15.64
CA ILE A 461 -9.67 7.08 15.07
C ILE A 461 -10.65 6.09 14.44
N VAL A 462 -10.14 5.08 13.72
CA VAL A 462 -10.96 4.04 13.08
C VAL A 462 -11.73 3.25 14.14
N VAL A 463 -11.04 2.73 15.16
CA VAL A 463 -11.68 1.96 16.23
C VAL A 463 -12.70 2.80 17.00
N LYS A 464 -12.38 4.08 17.28
CA LYS A 464 -13.31 4.99 17.95
C LYS A 464 -14.57 5.26 17.13
N SER A 465 -14.46 5.32 15.81
CA SER A 465 -15.61 5.45 14.91
C SER A 465 -16.51 4.22 14.98
N TYR A 466 -15.91 3.02 15.04
CA TYR A 466 -16.65 1.77 15.21
C TYR A 466 -17.38 1.68 16.55
N THR A 467 -16.69 1.94 17.67
CA THR A 467 -17.27 1.80 19.01
C THR A 467 -18.40 2.78 19.28
N ASN A 468 -18.27 4.02 18.79
CA ASN A 468 -19.30 5.04 18.98
C ASN A 468 -20.62 4.72 18.26
N SER A 469 -20.55 3.99 17.14
CA SER A 469 -21.74 3.60 16.38
C SER A 469 -22.41 2.33 16.90
N GLN A 470 -21.74 1.51 17.73
CA GLN A 470 -22.39 0.35 18.38
C GLN A 470 -23.12 0.73 19.68
N ASN A 471 -22.74 1.85 20.29
CA ASN A 471 -23.39 2.37 21.50
C ASN A 471 -24.58 3.31 21.19
N ARG A 472 -25.04 3.33 19.94
CA ARG A 472 -26.22 4.05 19.45
C ARG A 472 -27.15 3.01 18.84
#